data_AF-A0A524N8Y1-F1
#
_entry.id   AF-A0A524N8Y1-F1
#
_cell.length_a   1.000
_cell.length_b   1.000
_cell.length_c   1.000
_cell.angle_alpha   90.00
_cell.angle_beta   90.00
_cell.angle_gamma   90.00
#
_symmetry.space_group_name_H-M   'P 1'
#
loop_
_entity.id
_entity.type
_entity.pdbx_description
1 polymer ?
#
loop_
_entity_poly.entity_id
_entity_poly.type
_entity_poly.pdbx_seq_one_letter_code
_entity_poly.pdbx_strand_id
1 'polypeptide(L)'
;MTNSFGPIGTPVTGIAAPRGTELSCRGWPQEAAYRMLQNNLDPEVAENPDQLVVYGGTGRAARSWDAYRAMLRTLETLERDETMLVQSGKPVG
;
A
#
# COMPACT_ATOMS: atom_id res chain seq x y z
N MET A 1 -2.78 -2.76 18.66
CA MET A 1 -2.69 -2.93 17.19
C MET A 1 -3.74 -2.04 16.55
N THR A 2 -3.46 -0.75 16.44
CA THR A 2 -4.32 0.21 15.76
C THR A 2 -4.18 -0.01 14.26
N ASN A 3 -5.24 -0.47 13.61
CA ASN A 3 -5.28 -0.72 12.17
C ASN A 3 -5.26 0.66 11.48
N SER A 4 -4.08 1.14 11.08
CA SER A 4 -3.82 2.53 10.68
C SER A 4 -4.64 3.06 9.49
N PHE A 5 -5.42 2.20 8.82
CA PHE A 5 -6.16 2.55 7.62
C PHE A 5 -7.69 2.45 7.75
N GLY A 6 -8.26 2.14 8.92
CA GLY A 6 -9.72 1.99 9.10
C GLY A 6 -10.30 0.58 8.83
N PRO A 7 -11.64 0.43 8.72
CA PRO A 7 -12.32 -0.88 8.65
C PRO A 7 -12.12 -1.63 7.32
N ILE A 8 -12.31 -2.95 7.36
CA ILE A 8 -12.30 -3.84 6.18
C ILE A 8 -13.48 -3.48 5.26
N GLY A 9 -13.29 -3.58 3.94
CA GLY A 9 -14.35 -3.31 2.97
C GLY A 9 -14.66 -1.83 2.72
N THR A 10 -14.00 -0.90 3.42
CA THR A 10 -14.17 0.55 3.17
C THR A 10 -12.96 1.15 2.46
N PRO A 11 -13.18 2.17 1.61
CA PRO A 11 -12.11 2.97 1.05
C PRO A 11 -11.22 3.57 2.13
N VAL A 12 -9.93 3.73 1.79
CA VAL A 12 -8.98 4.52 2.57
C VAL A 12 -8.86 5.86 1.87
N THR A 13 -9.14 6.95 2.57
CA THR A 13 -9.05 8.30 2.03
C THR A 13 -7.81 9.01 2.58
N GLY A 14 -7.33 10.02 1.85
CA GLY A 14 -6.20 10.86 2.30
C GLY A 14 -4.90 10.08 2.48
N ILE A 15 -4.64 9.10 1.60
CA ILE A 15 -3.39 8.35 1.62
C ILE A 15 -2.23 9.29 1.29
N ALA A 16 -1.15 9.22 2.05
CA ALA A 16 0.10 9.87 1.73
C ALA A 16 1.25 8.98 2.19
N ALA A 17 2.33 8.95 1.42
CA ALA A 17 3.51 8.18 1.81
C ALA A 17 4.20 8.81 3.04
N PRO A 18 4.61 8.01 4.05
CA PRO A 18 5.45 8.48 5.14
C PRO A 18 6.70 9.21 4.63
N ARG A 19 7.09 10.30 5.31
CA ARG A 19 8.23 11.15 4.96
C ARG A 19 9.30 11.09 6.06
N GLY A 20 10.51 11.54 5.75
CA GLY A 20 11.63 11.53 6.70
C GLY A 20 12.33 10.17 6.80
N THR A 21 13.15 10.01 7.84
CA THR A 21 14.07 8.86 8.02
C THR A 21 13.55 7.79 8.98
N GLU A 22 12.42 8.02 9.65
CA GLU A 22 11.78 7.01 10.52
C GLU A 22 11.15 5.90 9.67
N LEU A 23 11.31 4.64 10.10
CA LEU A 23 10.82 3.46 9.39
C LEU A 23 9.51 2.96 9.99
N SER A 24 8.57 2.59 9.12
CA SER A 24 7.38 1.81 9.49
C SER A 24 7.64 0.30 9.36
N CYS A 25 8.51 -0.10 8.44
CA CYS A 25 8.85 -1.49 8.15
C CYS A 25 10.19 -1.92 8.78
N ARG A 26 10.52 -3.23 8.69
CA ARG A 26 11.75 -3.84 9.24
C ARG A 26 13.05 -3.35 8.60
N GLY A 27 12.99 -2.74 7.41
CA GLY A 27 14.15 -2.24 6.69
C GLY A 27 13.80 -1.32 5.53
N TRP A 28 14.79 -0.60 5.03
CA TRP A 28 14.63 0.34 3.91
C TRP A 28 14.07 -0.29 2.62
N PRO A 29 14.44 -1.53 2.23
CA PRO A 29 13.83 -2.16 1.04
C PRO A 29 12.31 -2.33 1.15
N GLN A 30 11.83 -2.82 2.31
CA GLN A 30 10.40 -2.98 2.59
C GLN A 30 9.71 -1.61 2.70
N GLU A 31 10.35 -0.67 3.40
CA GLU A 31 9.86 0.70 3.57
C GLU A 31 9.71 1.41 2.22
N ALA A 32 10.64 1.22 1.29
CA ALA A 32 10.57 1.81 -0.03
C ALA A 32 9.33 1.33 -0.78
N ALA A 33 9.06 0.01 -0.79
CA ALA A 33 7.84 -0.54 -1.39
C ALA A 33 6.58 -0.03 -0.69
N TYR A 34 6.60 0.04 0.65
CA TYR A 34 5.50 0.54 1.47
C TYR A 34 5.15 2.00 1.13
N ARG A 35 6.17 2.86 0.99
CA ARG A 35 6.00 4.27 0.62
C ARG A 35 5.56 4.43 -0.82
N MET A 36 6.14 3.69 -1.76
CA MET A 36 5.78 3.79 -3.18
C MET A 36 4.36 3.32 -3.45
N LEU A 37 3.89 2.28 -2.75
CA LEU A 37 2.50 1.83 -2.85
C LEU A 37 1.52 2.93 -2.40
N GLN A 38 1.82 3.62 -1.30
CA GLN A 38 1.03 4.75 -0.81
C GLN A 38 1.12 5.97 -1.73
N ASN A 39 2.32 6.29 -2.24
CA ASN A 39 2.54 7.41 -3.15
C ASN A 39 1.71 7.29 -4.43
N ASN A 40 1.55 6.08 -4.96
CA ASN A 40 0.67 5.83 -6.11
C ASN A 40 -0.80 6.15 -5.85
N LEU A 41 -1.22 6.28 -4.58
CA LEU A 41 -2.60 6.60 -4.18
C LEU A 41 -2.70 7.95 -3.47
N ASP A 42 -1.63 8.75 -3.50
CA ASP A 42 -1.66 10.11 -2.99
C ASP A 42 -2.63 10.96 -3.83
N PRO A 43 -3.55 11.73 -3.23
CA PRO A 43 -4.47 12.61 -3.97
C PRO A 43 -3.78 13.62 -4.89
N GLU A 44 -2.52 13.97 -4.64
CA GLU A 44 -1.74 14.84 -5.52
C GLU A 44 -1.09 14.09 -6.70
N VAL A 45 -1.12 12.76 -6.69
CA VAL A 45 -0.47 11.87 -7.68
C VAL A 45 -1.49 11.10 -8.52
N ALA A 46 -2.50 10.51 -7.89
CA ALA A 46 -3.45 9.59 -8.50
C ALA A 46 -4.63 10.31 -9.16
N GLU A 47 -5.09 9.81 -10.32
CA GLU A 47 -6.29 10.32 -11.01
C GLU A 47 -7.58 10.09 -10.19
N ASN A 48 -7.72 8.92 -9.54
CA ASN A 48 -8.87 8.62 -8.68
C ASN A 48 -8.48 7.63 -7.56
N PRO A 49 -7.87 8.13 -6.47
CA PRO A 49 -7.32 7.29 -5.40
C PRO A 49 -8.39 6.51 -4.63
N ASP A 50 -9.60 7.04 -4.47
CA ASP A 50 -10.71 6.38 -3.76
C ASP A 50 -11.20 5.10 -4.46
N GLN A 51 -10.88 4.95 -5.75
CA GLN A 51 -11.13 3.75 -6.56
C GLN A 51 -9.86 2.92 -6.81
N LEU A 52 -8.77 3.22 -6.11
CA LEU A 52 -7.43 2.65 -6.29
C LEU A 52 -6.79 2.96 -7.65
N VAL A 53 -7.35 3.86 -8.45
CA VAL A 53 -6.90 4.16 -9.82
C VAL A 53 -5.78 5.19 -9.78
N VAL A 54 -4.62 4.82 -10.33
CA VAL A 54 -3.45 5.68 -10.41
C VAL A 54 -3.51 6.53 -11.68
N TYR A 55 -3.54 5.88 -12.85
CA TYR A 55 -3.69 6.55 -14.15
C TYR A 55 -4.15 5.57 -15.22
N GLY A 56 -4.44 6.07 -16.42
CA GLY A 56 -4.74 5.22 -17.59
C GLY A 56 -6.14 4.58 -17.51
N GLY A 57 -7.09 5.28 -16.89
CA GLY A 57 -8.50 4.89 -16.79
C GLY A 57 -8.79 3.78 -15.78
N THR A 58 -8.12 2.63 -15.88
CA THR A 58 -8.38 1.46 -15.00
C THR A 58 -7.11 0.88 -14.35
N GLY A 59 -5.95 1.52 -14.56
CA GLY A 59 -4.70 1.11 -13.92
C GLY A 59 -4.77 1.34 -12.41
N ARG A 60 -4.83 0.25 -11.63
CA ARG A 60 -5.01 0.30 -10.17
C ARG A 60 -3.77 -0.16 -9.41
N ALA A 61 -3.52 0.48 -8.26
CA ALA A 61 -2.40 0.12 -7.37
C ALA A 61 -2.62 -1.20 -6.62
N ALA A 62 -3.88 -1.56 -6.35
CA ALA A 62 -4.27 -2.81 -5.69
C ALA A 62 -5.59 -3.34 -6.25
N ARG A 63 -5.86 -4.64 -6.02
CA ARG A 63 -7.10 -5.28 -6.49
C ARG A 63 -8.34 -4.77 -5.77
N SER A 64 -8.21 -4.51 -4.48
CA SER A 64 -9.26 -4.03 -3.58
C SER A 64 -8.61 -3.37 -2.37
N TRP A 65 -9.41 -2.66 -1.57
CA TRP A 65 -8.95 -2.04 -0.34
C TRP A 65 -8.44 -3.07 0.68
N ASP A 66 -9.02 -4.26 0.73
CA ASP A 66 -8.54 -5.33 1.60
C ASP A 66 -7.17 -5.86 1.16
N ALA A 67 -6.96 -5.99 -0.16
CA ALA A 67 -5.66 -6.36 -0.71
C ALA A 67 -4.59 -5.29 -0.44
N TYR A 68 -4.94 -4.01 -0.60
CA TYR A 68 -4.07 -2.89 -0.26
C TYR A 68 -3.63 -2.95 1.20
N ARG A 69 -4.58 -3.07 2.13
CA ARG A 69 -4.30 -3.21 3.57
C ARG A 69 -3.46 -4.43 3.89
N ALA A 70 -3.72 -5.55 3.21
CA ALA A 70 -2.94 -6.77 3.39
C ALA A 70 -1.48 -6.57 2.94
N MET A 71 -1.24 -5.94 1.78
CA MET A 71 0.13 -5.65 1.31
C MET A 71 0.88 -4.75 2.30
N LEU A 72 0.23 -3.71 2.82
CA LEU A 72 0.86 -2.83 3.82
C LEU A 72 1.24 -3.58 5.10
N ARG A 73 0.32 -4.36 5.67
CA ARG A 73 0.62 -5.19 6.86
C ARG A 73 1.73 -6.21 6.59
N THR A 74 1.73 -6.84 5.42
CA THR A 74 2.79 -7.78 5.05
C THR A 74 4.13 -7.07 4.96
N LEU A 75 4.21 -5.90 4.32
CA LEU A 75 5.45 -5.11 4.21
C LEU A 75 5.98 -4.63 5.56
N GLU A 76 5.11 -4.26 6.50
CA GLU A 76 5.49 -3.88 7.87
C GLU A 76 6.23 -5.01 8.60
N THR A 77 5.86 -6.26 8.33
CA THR A 77 6.43 -7.44 9.01
C THR A 77 7.39 -8.27 8.17
N LEU A 78 7.55 -7.96 6.87
CA LEU A 78 8.35 -8.75 5.93
C LEU A 78 9.84 -8.71 6.33
N GLU A 79 10.42 -9.87 6.60
CA GLU A 79 11.83 -9.98 6.95
C GLU A 79 12.73 -9.80 5.72
N ARG A 80 14.03 -9.60 5.96
CA ARG A 80 15.01 -9.26 4.91
C ARG A 80 15.21 -10.40 3.89
N ASP A 81 15.00 -11.63 4.31
CA ASP A 81 15.16 -12.87 3.54
C ASP A 81 13.82 -13.47 3.06
N GLU A 82 12.70 -12.76 3.29
CA GLU A 82 11.38 -13.15 2.82
C GLU A 82 11.00 -12.42 1.52
N THR A 83 9.99 -12.95 0.82
CA THR A 83 9.49 -12.34 -0.42
C THR A 83 7.97 -12.42 -0.45
N MET A 84 7.31 -11.26 -0.55
CA MET A 84 5.87 -11.19 -0.79
C MET A 84 5.56 -11.39 -2.28
N LEU A 85 4.65 -12.31 -2.58
CA LEU A 85 4.13 -12.58 -3.91
C LEU A 85 2.83 -11.82 -4.14
N VAL A 86 2.79 -10.97 -5.17
CA VAL A 86 1.60 -10.19 -5.55
C VAL A 86 1.06 -10.66 -6.90
N GLN A 87 -0.18 -11.13 -6.92
CA GLN A 87 -0.89 -11.57 -8.13
C GLN A 87 -2.02 -10.60 -8.43
N SER A 88 -1.91 -9.87 -9.55
CA SER A 88 -2.91 -8.87 -10.00
C SER A 88 -3.38 -7.93 -8.88
N GLY A 89 -2.43 -7.43 -8.08
CA GLY A 89 -2.70 -6.49 -6.97
C GLY A 89 -3.26 -7.13 -5.70
N LYS A 90 -3.16 -8.46 -5.54
CA LYS A 90 -3.49 -9.18 -4.30
C LYS A 90 -2.24 -9.90 -3.77
N PRO A 91 -1.88 -9.75 -2.47
CA PRO A 91 -0.83 -10.57 -1.87
C PRO A 91 -1.35 -12.01 -1.70
N VAL A 92 -0.57 -12.99 -2.18
CA VAL A 92 -0.99 -14.41 -2.22
C VAL A 92 -0.04 -15.36 -1.50
N GLY A 93 1.14 -14.88 -1.12
CA GLY A 93 2.17 -15.65 -0.41
C GLY A 93 3.31 -14.74 0.00
#